data_AF-A0A9D0TJQ1-F1
#
_entry.id   AF-A0A9D0TJQ1-F1
#
_cell.length_a   1.000
_cell.length_b   1.000
_cell.length_c   1.000
_cell.angle_alpha   90.00
_cell.angle_beta   90.00
_cell.angle_gamma   90.00
#
_symmetry.space_group_name_H-M   'P 1'
#
loop_
_entity.id
_entity.type
_entity.pdbx_description
1 polymer ?
#
loop_
_entity_poly.entity_id
_entity_poly.type
_entity_poly.pdbx_seq_one_letter_code
_entity_poly.pdbx_strand_id
1 'polypeptide(L)'
;TVKLPSGTEVPEFVKDEFGEFYKDMFNRQTDKEQGRAVFLEYAWDMNWCDPCAADPLSDKQLRELGVFWLGSKTKAETQPAPRPGIPRPIMPRSPAKDVYISRLHLRYDRAHFPEDLMFQQTGDRSNFQGRYVIRHPWTGNSQCEAAETYRNKTLPERLEKETTNLARLTGWDINDIRKKVPQLADDPTSQASPPDKPTPWWKKLWQDTDADESSEHIAERFSGLK
;
A
#
# COMPACT_ATOMS: atom_id res chain seq x y z
N THR A 1 22.10 -1.13 1.13
CA THR A 1 20.86 -1.93 1.12
C THR A 1 19.87 -1.27 0.17
N VAL A 2 18.95 -2.05 -0.41
CA VAL A 2 17.89 -1.55 -1.31
C VAL A 2 16.54 -1.76 -0.62
N LYS A 3 15.67 -0.75 -0.59
CA LYS A 3 14.34 -0.89 0.04
C LYS A 3 13.43 -1.74 -0.86
N LEU A 4 12.68 -2.68 -0.27
CA LEU A 4 11.64 -3.37 -1.02
C LEU A 4 10.55 -2.38 -1.51
N PRO A 5 9.88 -2.67 -2.64
CA PRO A 5 8.70 -1.92 -3.04
C PRO A 5 7.67 -1.90 -1.89
N SER A 6 7.13 -0.73 -1.60
CA SER A 6 6.21 -0.51 -0.49
C SER A 6 5.15 0.53 -0.86
N GLY A 7 4.06 0.62 -0.09
CA GLY A 7 2.96 1.56 -0.28
C GLY A 7 2.14 1.32 -1.55
N THR A 8 2.27 0.15 -2.18
CA THR A 8 1.59 -0.16 -3.43
C THR A 8 0.25 -0.83 -3.17
N GLU A 9 -0.79 -0.34 -3.84
CA GLU A 9 -2.13 -0.94 -3.80
C GLU A 9 -2.19 -2.16 -4.71
N VAL A 10 -2.72 -3.27 -4.18
CA VAL A 10 -2.84 -4.56 -4.86
C VAL A 10 -4.27 -5.11 -4.72
N PRO A 11 -4.73 -5.97 -5.65
CA PRO A 11 -6.08 -6.52 -5.62
C PRO A 11 -6.36 -7.33 -4.35
N GLU A 12 -7.64 -7.39 -3.95
CA GLU A 12 -8.05 -8.03 -2.70
C GLU A 12 -7.69 -9.51 -2.59
N PHE A 13 -7.76 -10.27 -3.69
CA PHE A 13 -7.44 -11.70 -3.69
C PHE A 13 -5.98 -12.00 -3.30
N VAL A 14 -5.07 -11.01 -3.42
CA VAL A 14 -3.66 -11.15 -3.00
C VAL A 14 -3.56 -11.46 -1.51
N LYS A 15 -4.57 -11.12 -0.70
CA LYS A 15 -4.63 -11.51 0.72
C LYS A 15 -4.45 -13.02 0.91
N ASP A 16 -5.13 -13.81 0.10
CA ASP A 16 -5.14 -15.28 0.21
C ASP A 16 -3.96 -15.91 -0.55
N GLU A 17 -3.36 -15.17 -1.49
CA GLU A 17 -2.21 -15.58 -2.29
C GLU A 17 -0.90 -14.86 -1.88
N PHE A 18 -0.85 -14.28 -0.67
CA PHE A 18 0.23 -13.37 -0.28
C PHE A 18 1.61 -14.04 -0.32
N GLY A 19 1.67 -15.33 0.02
CA GLY A 19 2.92 -16.09 -0.02
C GLY A 19 3.51 -16.19 -1.42
N GLU A 20 2.69 -16.49 -2.43
CA GLU A 20 3.14 -16.55 -3.83
C GLU A 20 3.44 -15.16 -4.38
N PHE A 21 2.57 -14.19 -4.09
CA PHE A 21 2.82 -12.78 -4.41
C PHE A 21 4.19 -12.30 -3.91
N TYR A 22 4.51 -12.54 -2.64
CA TYR A 22 5.76 -12.06 -2.04
C TYR A 22 6.98 -12.78 -2.65
N LYS A 23 6.89 -14.10 -2.88
CA LYS A 23 7.96 -14.86 -3.55
C LYS A 23 8.28 -14.29 -4.93
N ASP A 24 7.26 -14.05 -5.76
CA ASP A 24 7.45 -13.57 -7.12
C ASP A 24 7.85 -12.10 -7.18
N MET A 25 7.31 -11.27 -6.29
CA MET A 25 7.81 -9.91 -6.11
C MET A 25 9.28 -9.90 -5.74
N PHE A 26 9.69 -10.73 -4.78
CA PHE A 26 11.08 -10.82 -4.33
C PHE A 26 12.01 -11.40 -5.41
N ASN A 27 11.57 -12.43 -6.16
CA ASN A 27 12.25 -12.94 -7.36
C ASN A 27 12.56 -11.78 -8.31
N ARG A 28 11.52 -11.04 -8.70
CA ARG A 28 11.63 -9.95 -9.67
C ARG A 28 12.51 -8.81 -9.18
N GLN A 29 12.44 -8.44 -7.90
CA GLN A 29 13.37 -7.45 -7.35
C GLN A 29 14.81 -7.95 -7.36
N THR A 30 15.04 -9.22 -7.04
CA THR A 30 16.39 -9.79 -7.08
C THR A 30 16.96 -9.78 -8.49
N ASP A 31 16.17 -10.16 -9.49
CA ASP A 31 16.58 -10.14 -10.90
C ASP A 31 16.88 -8.72 -11.38
N LYS A 32 16.04 -7.76 -11.00
CA LYS A 32 16.24 -6.33 -11.32
C LYS A 32 17.56 -5.80 -10.75
N GLU A 33 17.91 -6.21 -9.54
CA GLU A 33 19.17 -5.86 -8.88
C GLU A 33 20.32 -6.84 -9.23
N GLN A 34 20.13 -7.68 -10.24
CA GLN A 34 21.11 -8.63 -10.79
C GLN A 34 21.72 -9.56 -9.73
N GLY A 35 20.91 -10.00 -8.75
CA GLY A 35 21.35 -10.90 -7.68
C GLY A 35 22.29 -10.27 -6.65
N ARG A 36 22.55 -8.94 -6.70
CA ARG A 36 23.58 -8.29 -5.87
C ARG A 36 23.04 -7.46 -4.72
N ALA A 37 21.73 -7.31 -4.60
CA ALA A 37 21.13 -6.48 -3.55
C ALA A 37 20.91 -7.25 -2.24
N VAL A 38 21.16 -6.53 -1.14
CA VAL A 38 20.61 -6.84 0.19
C VAL A 38 19.40 -5.96 0.41
N PHE A 39 18.23 -6.57 0.51
CA PHE A 39 16.95 -5.89 0.59
C PHE A 39 16.58 -5.54 2.02
N LEU A 40 16.13 -4.31 2.26
CA LEU A 40 15.55 -3.85 3.50
C LEU A 40 14.03 -4.03 3.45
N GLU A 41 13.48 -4.86 4.33
CA GLU A 41 12.03 -5.05 4.50
C GLU A 41 11.49 -4.19 5.65
N TYR A 42 12.24 -4.10 6.74
CA TYR A 42 11.81 -3.42 7.96
C TYR A 42 13.00 -2.71 8.61
N ALA A 43 12.78 -1.48 9.07
CA ALA A 43 13.71 -0.70 9.88
C ALA A 43 12.88 0.16 10.83
N TRP A 44 12.98 -0.03 12.14
CA TRP A 44 12.16 0.72 13.07
C TRP A 44 12.83 0.94 14.41
N ASP A 45 12.73 2.18 14.90
CA ASP A 45 13.10 2.56 16.25
C ASP A 45 12.01 2.16 17.25
N MET A 46 12.28 1.16 18.09
CA MET A 46 11.32 0.67 19.10
C MET A 46 11.01 1.69 20.19
N ASN A 47 11.76 2.79 20.26
CA ASN A 47 11.53 3.87 21.21
C ASN A 47 10.39 4.82 20.79
N TRP A 48 10.01 4.81 19.52
CA TRP A 48 9.00 5.72 18.98
C TRP A 48 7.92 4.95 18.22
N CYS A 49 6.68 5.14 18.67
CA CYS A 49 5.51 4.47 18.12
C CYS A 49 4.34 5.46 18.10
N ASP A 50 4.16 6.20 17.01
CA ASP A 50 3.12 7.23 16.90
C ASP A 50 2.40 7.20 15.55
N PRO A 51 1.07 7.02 15.51
CA PRO A 51 0.27 6.07 16.29
C PRO A 51 0.46 4.64 15.74
N CYS A 52 0.79 3.69 16.60
CA CYS A 52 1.09 2.33 16.19
C CYS A 52 -0.13 1.41 16.17
N ALA A 53 -0.17 0.55 15.14
CA ALA A 53 -1.21 -0.47 14.96
C ALA A 53 -1.06 -1.68 15.92
N ALA A 54 0.01 -1.75 16.72
CA ALA A 54 0.28 -2.84 17.66
C ALA A 54 1.18 -2.37 18.81
N ASP A 55 1.18 -3.13 19.91
CA ASP A 55 2.05 -2.90 21.07
C ASP A 55 3.54 -3.10 20.73
N PRO A 56 4.45 -2.33 21.35
CA PRO A 56 5.89 -2.55 21.20
C PRO A 56 6.29 -3.92 21.77
N LEU A 57 7.36 -4.51 21.22
CA LEU A 57 7.86 -5.81 21.65
C LEU A 57 8.23 -5.83 23.14
N SER A 58 7.84 -6.89 23.85
CA SER A 58 8.21 -7.15 25.24
C SER A 58 9.71 -7.45 25.39
N ASP A 59 10.26 -7.32 26.60
CA ASP A 59 11.69 -7.62 26.85
C ASP A 59 12.03 -9.09 26.53
N LYS A 60 11.07 -9.99 26.74
CA LYS A 60 11.20 -11.40 26.37
C LYS A 60 11.33 -11.57 24.85
N GLN A 61 10.45 -10.94 24.08
CA GLN A 61 10.50 -10.98 22.61
C GLN A 61 11.78 -10.33 22.07
N LEU A 62 12.25 -9.24 22.68
CA LEU A 62 13.52 -8.62 22.31
C LEU A 62 14.70 -9.56 22.58
N ARG A 63 14.71 -10.27 23.72
CA ARG A 63 15.73 -11.30 23.99
C ARG A 63 15.71 -12.44 22.98
N GLU A 64 14.53 -12.88 22.55
CA GLU A 64 14.38 -13.88 21.49
C GLU A 64 14.95 -13.39 20.15
N LEU A 65 14.94 -12.07 19.89
CA LEU A 65 15.59 -11.43 18.75
C LEU A 65 17.10 -11.19 18.95
N GLY A 66 17.70 -11.70 20.03
CA GLY A 66 19.12 -11.53 20.34
C GLY A 66 19.46 -10.25 21.09
N VAL A 67 18.48 -9.54 21.64
CA VAL A 67 18.71 -8.33 22.45
C VAL A 67 19.04 -8.72 23.89
N PHE A 68 20.29 -9.11 24.15
CA PHE A 68 20.76 -9.56 25.48
C PHE A 68 21.33 -8.43 26.36
N TRP A 69 21.53 -7.23 25.81
CA TRP A 69 22.03 -6.07 26.55
C TRP A 69 20.93 -5.30 27.30
N LEU A 70 19.66 -5.51 26.95
CA LEU A 70 18.55 -4.91 27.68
C LEU A 70 18.37 -5.63 29.04
N GLY A 71 18.73 -4.92 30.11
CA GLY A 71 18.72 -5.43 31.48
C GLY A 71 20.10 -5.69 32.08
N SER A 72 21.20 -5.46 31.35
CA SER A 72 22.56 -5.46 31.90
C SER A 72 22.97 -4.10 32.48
N LYS A 73 22.11 -3.08 32.42
CA LYS A 73 22.25 -1.91 33.29
C LYS A 73 22.04 -2.40 34.73
N THR A 74 23.17 -2.57 35.39
CA THR A 74 23.37 -2.65 36.84
C THR A 74 22.25 -1.90 37.57
N LYS A 75 21.77 -2.49 38.67
CA LYS A 75 21.05 -1.79 39.74
C LYS A 75 21.81 -0.51 40.13
N ALA A 76 21.62 0.61 39.46
CA ALA A 76 22.21 1.91 39.79
C ALA A 76 21.71 3.01 38.83
N GLU A 77 20.41 3.22 38.75
CA GLU A 77 19.88 4.55 38.46
C GLU A 77 18.63 4.73 39.32
N THR A 78 18.90 5.32 40.48
CA THR A 78 18.03 5.76 41.55
C THR A 78 16.63 6.12 41.04
N GLN A 79 15.65 5.21 41.17
CA GLN A 79 14.27 5.66 41.31
C GLN A 79 14.25 6.47 42.61
N PRO A 80 13.91 7.78 42.59
CA PRO A 80 13.66 8.48 43.83
C PRO A 80 12.54 7.72 44.55
N ALA A 81 12.76 7.40 45.82
CA ALA A 81 11.73 6.82 46.66
C ALA A 81 10.42 7.64 46.49
N PRO A 82 9.25 6.98 46.41
CA PRO A 82 7.99 7.68 46.18
C PRO A 82 7.82 8.77 47.25
N ARG A 83 7.80 10.04 46.81
CA ARG A 83 7.46 11.16 47.68
C ARG A 83 5.99 11.02 48.08
N PRO A 84 5.64 11.06 49.37
CA PRO A 84 4.26 11.04 49.80
C PRO A 84 3.49 12.20 49.17
N GLY A 85 2.37 11.93 48.49
CA GLY A 85 1.42 12.97 48.02
C GLY A 85 1.38 13.26 46.51
N ILE A 86 2.17 12.59 45.66
CA ILE A 86 2.08 12.76 44.20
C ILE A 86 1.29 11.58 43.59
N PRO A 87 0.18 11.82 42.86
CA PRO A 87 -0.55 10.76 42.17
C PRO A 87 0.33 10.07 41.13
N ARG A 88 0.34 8.75 41.11
CA ARG A 88 0.99 7.98 40.03
C ARG A 88 0.25 8.24 38.71
N PRO A 89 0.95 8.46 37.58
CA PRO A 89 0.30 8.52 36.29
C PRO A 89 -0.48 7.21 36.02
N ILE A 90 -1.71 7.34 35.52
CA ILE A 90 -2.69 6.25 35.35
C ILE A 90 -2.28 5.24 34.27
N MET A 91 -1.32 5.57 33.40
CA MET A 91 -0.78 4.64 32.41
C MET A 91 0.70 4.36 32.66
N PRO A 92 1.13 3.09 32.71
CA PRO A 92 2.54 2.76 32.70
C PRO A 92 3.11 3.19 31.34
N ARG A 93 3.90 4.27 31.31
CA ARG A 93 4.80 4.51 30.17
C ARG A 93 5.84 3.41 30.24
N SER A 94 5.70 2.38 29.40
CA SER A 94 6.78 1.43 29.15
C SER A 94 8.05 2.24 28.89
N PRO A 95 9.16 1.96 29.61
CA PRO A 95 10.38 2.72 29.41
C PRO A 95 10.82 2.60 27.95
N ALA A 96 11.14 3.76 27.39
CA ALA A 96 11.85 3.94 26.13
C ALA A 96 12.93 2.87 25.94
N LYS A 97 12.75 1.95 24.99
CA LYS A 97 13.75 0.92 24.69
C LYS A 97 14.64 1.42 23.57
N ASP A 98 15.93 1.62 23.86
CA ASP A 98 16.92 1.96 22.84
C ASP A 98 17.29 0.73 22.01
N VAL A 99 16.36 0.36 21.13
CA VAL A 99 16.50 -0.77 20.19
C VAL A 99 16.03 -0.32 18.83
N TYR A 100 16.90 -0.54 17.85
CA TYR A 100 16.58 -0.36 16.44
C TYR A 100 16.58 -1.73 15.76
N ILE A 101 15.46 -2.10 15.14
CA ILE A 101 15.31 -3.41 14.51
C ILE A 101 15.33 -3.25 13.00
N SER A 102 16.19 -4.02 12.34
CA SER A 102 16.26 -4.12 10.89
C SER A 102 16.00 -5.56 10.44
N ARG A 103 15.15 -5.77 9.44
CA ARG A 103 14.98 -7.05 8.73
C ARG A 103 15.53 -6.93 7.32
N LEU A 104 16.51 -7.76 7.02
CA LEU A 104 17.19 -7.81 5.73
C LEU A 104 16.93 -9.14 5.04
N HIS A 105 16.72 -9.10 3.72
CA HIS A 105 16.56 -10.28 2.87
C HIS A 105 17.65 -10.29 1.81
N LEU A 106 18.22 -11.46 1.53
CA LEU A 106 19.24 -11.62 0.51
C LEU A 106 19.15 -13.02 -0.11
N ARG A 107 19.56 -13.12 -1.37
CA ARG A 107 19.84 -14.41 -2.01
C ARG A 107 21.34 -14.58 -2.09
N TYR A 108 21.86 -15.52 -1.31
CA TYR A 108 23.29 -15.74 -1.26
C TYR A 108 23.70 -16.72 -2.37
N ASP A 109 24.66 -16.33 -3.17
CA ASP A 109 25.36 -17.21 -4.08
C ASP A 109 26.83 -16.78 -4.23
N ARG A 110 27.67 -17.73 -4.62
CA ARG A 110 29.12 -17.52 -4.73
C ARG A 110 29.52 -16.55 -5.84
N ALA A 111 28.69 -16.39 -6.87
CA ALA A 111 29.00 -15.55 -8.02
C ALA A 111 28.79 -14.06 -7.72
N HIS A 112 27.77 -13.73 -6.92
CA HIS A 112 27.40 -12.37 -6.56
C HIS A 112 27.89 -11.95 -5.16
N PHE A 113 28.08 -12.90 -4.24
CA PHE A 113 28.58 -12.67 -2.88
C PHE A 113 29.77 -13.61 -2.59
N PRO A 114 30.96 -13.34 -3.16
CA PRO A 114 32.13 -14.20 -2.98
C PRO A 114 32.74 -14.13 -1.57
N GLU A 115 32.37 -13.11 -0.79
CA GLU A 115 32.86 -12.86 0.57
C GLU A 115 31.73 -12.96 1.60
N ASP A 116 32.09 -13.11 2.87
CA ASP A 116 31.15 -13.16 3.97
C ASP A 116 30.47 -11.81 4.20
N LEU A 117 29.21 -11.86 4.63
CA LEU A 117 28.44 -10.67 4.95
C LEU A 117 28.90 -10.07 6.27
N MET A 118 29.38 -8.83 6.22
CA MET A 118 29.72 -8.05 7.40
C MET A 118 28.68 -6.95 7.61
N PHE A 119 28.15 -6.87 8.84
CA PHE A 119 27.23 -5.80 9.23
C PHE A 119 28.00 -4.64 9.85
N GLN A 120 27.68 -3.43 9.42
CA GLN A 120 28.18 -2.20 10.01
C GLN A 120 27.01 -1.39 10.56
N GLN A 121 27.20 -0.81 11.74
CA GLN A 121 26.24 0.11 12.30
C GLN A 121 26.25 1.41 11.48
N THR A 122 25.07 1.86 11.07
CA THR A 122 24.87 3.16 10.42
C THR A 122 24.29 4.18 11.41
N GLY A 123 24.52 5.47 11.16
CA GLY A 123 23.85 6.56 11.86
C GLY A 123 22.43 6.82 11.36
N ASP A 124 22.02 6.22 10.25
CA ASP A 124 20.66 6.32 9.71
C ASP A 124 19.65 5.60 10.61
N ARG A 125 18.69 6.36 11.15
CA ARG A 125 17.58 5.88 11.96
C ARG A 125 16.22 6.07 11.27
N SER A 126 16.21 6.21 9.94
CA SER A 126 14.99 6.41 9.18
C SER A 126 14.12 5.15 9.20
N ASN A 127 12.89 5.30 9.70
CA ASN A 127 11.93 4.22 9.74
C ASN A 127 11.51 3.79 8.32
N PHE A 128 11.39 2.48 8.11
CA PHE A 128 10.94 1.88 6.88
C PHE A 128 10.17 0.59 7.15
N GLN A 129 9.11 0.36 6.38
CA GLN A 129 8.39 -0.90 6.37
C GLN A 129 7.86 -1.19 4.97
N GLY A 130 8.15 -2.40 4.47
CA GLY A 130 7.47 -2.98 3.32
C GLY A 130 5.99 -3.19 3.64
N ARG A 131 5.11 -2.48 2.92
CA ARG A 131 3.65 -2.56 3.08
C ARG A 131 3.01 -2.66 1.71
N TYR A 132 2.04 -3.55 1.59
CA TYR A 132 1.16 -3.66 0.43
C TYR A 132 -0.27 -3.39 0.90
N VAL A 133 -0.99 -2.55 0.15
CA VAL A 133 -2.26 -1.99 0.60
C VAL A 133 -3.40 -2.68 -0.13
N ILE A 134 -4.35 -3.23 0.61
CA ILE A 134 -5.58 -3.79 0.06
C ILE A 134 -6.72 -2.86 0.42
N ARG A 135 -7.48 -2.43 -0.60
CA ARG A 135 -8.67 -1.59 -0.42
C ARG A 135 -9.92 -2.38 -0.73
N HIS A 136 -10.70 -2.68 0.30
CA HIS A 136 -11.99 -3.34 0.14
C HIS A 136 -12.97 -2.41 -0.61
N PRO A 137 -13.59 -2.86 -1.71
CA PRO A 137 -14.67 -2.12 -2.36
C PRO A 137 -15.83 -1.87 -1.40
N TRP A 138 -16.52 -0.74 -1.56
CA TRP A 138 -17.76 -0.49 -0.85
C TRP A 138 -18.90 -1.28 -1.49
N THR A 139 -19.64 -2.03 -0.67
CA THR A 139 -20.67 -2.98 -1.12
C THR A 139 -22.10 -2.54 -0.81
N GLY A 140 -22.30 -1.29 -0.35
CA GLY A 140 -23.63 -0.82 0.01
C GLY A 140 -24.57 -0.63 -1.19
N ASN A 141 -25.86 -0.49 -0.94
CA ASN A 141 -26.93 -0.49 -1.95
C ASN A 141 -27.47 0.91 -2.31
N SER A 142 -26.74 1.98 -1.97
CA SER A 142 -27.16 3.35 -2.30
C SER A 142 -27.35 3.54 -3.81
N GLN A 143 -28.36 4.35 -4.16
CA GLN A 143 -28.79 4.70 -5.51
C GLN A 143 -28.52 6.19 -5.81
N CYS A 144 -27.72 6.88 -4.99
CA CYS A 144 -27.34 8.26 -5.29
C CYS A 144 -26.31 8.31 -6.43
N GLU A 145 -26.23 9.45 -7.11
CA GLU A 145 -25.27 9.71 -8.21
C GLU A 145 -23.82 9.38 -7.81
N ALA A 146 -23.44 9.62 -6.56
CA ALA A 146 -22.11 9.28 -6.04
C ALA A 146 -21.86 7.76 -6.03
N ALA A 147 -22.88 6.95 -5.72
CA ALA A 147 -22.77 5.50 -5.74
C ALA A 147 -22.72 4.95 -7.16
N GLU A 148 -23.47 5.53 -8.11
CA GLU A 148 -23.38 5.18 -9.53
C GLU A 148 -22.01 5.53 -10.11
N THR A 149 -21.52 6.75 -9.87
CA THR A 149 -20.18 7.19 -10.26
C THR A 149 -19.10 6.28 -9.68
N TYR A 150 -19.26 5.86 -8.42
CA TYR A 150 -18.34 4.93 -7.79
C TYR A 150 -18.28 3.59 -8.52
N ARG A 151 -19.44 2.94 -8.73
CA ARG A 151 -19.50 1.60 -9.32
C ARG A 151 -19.08 1.58 -10.80
N ASN A 152 -19.47 2.60 -11.56
CA ASN A 152 -19.32 2.58 -13.02
C ASN A 152 -18.01 3.21 -13.51
N LYS A 153 -17.34 4.02 -12.68
CA LYS A 153 -16.13 4.75 -13.08
C LYS A 153 -14.97 4.54 -12.12
N THR A 154 -15.09 5.01 -10.88
CA THR A 154 -13.90 5.08 -10.00
C THR A 154 -13.46 3.72 -9.48
N LEU A 155 -14.38 2.78 -9.24
CA LEU A 155 -14.02 1.42 -8.82
C LEU A 155 -13.29 0.64 -9.93
N PRO A 156 -13.80 0.53 -11.18
CA PRO A 156 -13.07 -0.11 -12.27
C PRO A 156 -11.68 0.50 -12.52
N GLU A 157 -11.56 1.83 -12.55
CA GLU A 157 -10.26 2.53 -12.71
C GLU A 157 -9.28 2.17 -11.59
N ARG A 158 -9.76 2.11 -10.34
CA ARG A 158 -8.93 1.71 -9.19
C ARG A 158 -8.48 0.26 -9.30
N LEU A 159 -9.40 -0.65 -9.60
CA LEU A 159 -9.09 -2.08 -9.73
C LEU A 159 -8.07 -2.32 -10.85
N GLU A 160 -8.20 -1.64 -11.98
CA GLU A 160 -7.25 -1.76 -13.10
C GLU A 160 -5.85 -1.23 -12.73
N LYS A 161 -5.78 -0.19 -11.89
CA LYS A 161 -4.51 0.27 -11.32
C LYS A 161 -3.90 -0.76 -10.37
N GLU A 162 -4.72 -1.38 -9.52
CA GLU A 162 -4.30 -2.44 -8.60
C GLU A 162 -3.79 -3.68 -9.37
N THR A 163 -4.49 -4.13 -10.42
CA THR A 163 -4.05 -5.25 -11.27
C THR A 163 -2.74 -4.94 -12.00
N THR A 164 -2.61 -3.75 -12.56
CA THR A 164 -1.37 -3.29 -13.21
C THR A 164 -0.20 -3.23 -12.22
N ASN A 165 -0.45 -2.74 -11.00
CA ASN A 165 0.55 -2.73 -9.94
C ASN A 165 1.02 -4.15 -9.60
N LEU A 166 0.09 -5.09 -9.43
CA LEU A 166 0.39 -6.49 -9.13
C LEU A 166 1.23 -7.12 -10.25
N ALA A 167 0.83 -6.95 -11.52
CA ALA A 167 1.58 -7.44 -12.67
C ALA A 167 2.99 -6.84 -12.72
N ARG A 168 3.15 -5.54 -12.46
CA ARG A 168 4.46 -4.88 -12.43
C ARG A 168 5.35 -5.42 -11.30
N LEU A 169 4.77 -5.67 -10.13
CA LEU A 169 5.50 -6.14 -8.95
C LEU A 169 5.96 -7.59 -9.08
N THR A 170 5.15 -8.45 -9.67
CA THR A 170 5.36 -9.91 -9.71
C THR A 170 5.85 -10.42 -11.07
N GLY A 171 5.50 -9.73 -12.15
CA GLY A 171 5.67 -10.22 -13.51
C GLY A 171 4.55 -11.17 -13.98
N TRP A 172 3.49 -11.33 -13.20
CA TRP A 172 2.33 -12.14 -13.59
C TRP A 172 1.61 -11.55 -14.82
N ASP A 173 0.98 -12.42 -15.61
CA ASP A 173 0.19 -12.00 -16.76
C ASP A 173 -1.02 -11.16 -16.31
N ILE A 174 -1.14 -9.97 -16.89
CA ILE A 174 -2.19 -9.02 -16.49
C ILE A 174 -3.59 -9.54 -16.81
N ASN A 175 -3.76 -10.34 -17.86
CA ASN A 175 -5.07 -10.88 -18.24
C ASN A 175 -5.50 -11.97 -17.27
N ASP A 176 -4.57 -12.80 -16.79
CA ASP A 176 -4.85 -13.78 -15.75
C ASP A 176 -5.19 -13.13 -14.40
N ILE A 177 -4.53 -12.01 -14.07
CA ILE A 177 -4.92 -11.20 -12.90
C ILE A 177 -6.33 -10.64 -13.06
N ARG A 178 -6.67 -10.05 -14.22
CA ARG A 178 -8.00 -9.45 -14.46
C ARG A 178 -9.13 -10.47 -14.31
N LYS A 179 -8.94 -11.72 -14.74
CA LYS A 179 -9.90 -12.82 -14.55
C LYS A 179 -10.22 -13.12 -13.08
N LYS A 180 -9.27 -12.86 -12.17
CA LYS A 180 -9.46 -13.03 -10.71
C LYS A 180 -10.17 -11.85 -10.05
N VAL A 181 -10.43 -10.77 -10.78
CA VAL A 181 -11.13 -9.57 -10.28
C VAL A 181 -12.54 -9.54 -10.89
N PRO A 182 -13.59 -9.91 -10.14
CA PRO A 182 -14.93 -10.07 -10.70
C PRO A 182 -15.45 -8.85 -11.46
N GLN A 183 -15.17 -7.65 -10.97
CA GLN A 183 -15.62 -6.40 -11.61
C GLN A 183 -14.90 -6.08 -12.93
N LEU A 184 -13.79 -6.77 -13.23
CA LEU A 184 -13.04 -6.66 -14.48
C LEU A 184 -13.16 -7.91 -15.36
N ALA A 185 -13.55 -9.05 -14.79
CA ALA A 185 -13.64 -10.33 -15.49
C ALA A 185 -14.73 -10.34 -16.58
N ASP A 186 -15.78 -9.53 -16.40
CA ASP A 186 -16.90 -9.41 -17.34
C ASP A 186 -16.74 -8.25 -18.35
N ASP A 187 -15.59 -7.57 -18.37
CA ASP A 187 -15.35 -6.46 -19.29
C ASP A 187 -14.78 -6.96 -20.65
N PRO A 188 -15.55 -6.95 -21.75
CA PRO A 188 -15.05 -7.29 -23.08
C PRO A 188 -13.99 -6.30 -23.60
N THR A 189 -13.64 -5.26 -22.85
CA THR A 189 -12.54 -4.32 -23.12
C THR A 189 -11.19 -4.74 -22.53
N SER A 190 -11.08 -5.90 -21.85
CA SER A 190 -9.86 -6.31 -21.15
C SER A 190 -8.67 -6.70 -22.04
N GLN A 191 -8.74 -6.49 -23.35
CA GLN A 191 -7.58 -6.44 -24.23
C GLN A 191 -7.18 -4.97 -24.38
N ALA A 192 -6.04 -4.63 -23.75
CA ALA A 192 -5.22 -3.43 -23.99
C ALA A 192 -5.93 -2.34 -24.79
N SER A 193 -6.45 -1.28 -24.15
CA SER A 193 -7.05 -0.15 -24.86
C SER A 193 -6.22 0.24 -26.10
N PRO A 194 -6.70 -0.01 -27.33
CA PRO A 194 -6.43 0.90 -28.43
C PRO A 194 -7.30 2.15 -28.18
N PRO A 195 -6.94 3.32 -28.72
CA PRO A 195 -7.76 4.52 -28.53
C PRO A 195 -9.16 4.27 -29.12
N ASP A 196 -10.17 4.78 -28.41
CA ASP A 196 -11.56 4.90 -28.83
C ASP A 196 -12.34 3.61 -29.10
N LYS A 197 -13.12 3.18 -28.09
CA LYS A 197 -14.45 2.62 -28.42
C LYS A 197 -15.30 3.77 -28.96
N PRO A 198 -15.82 3.70 -30.20
CA PRO A 198 -16.66 4.77 -30.73
C PRO A 198 -17.88 4.91 -29.84
N THR A 199 -18.05 6.09 -29.25
CA THR A 199 -19.28 6.50 -28.58
C THR A 199 -20.44 6.14 -29.52
N PRO A 200 -21.48 5.42 -29.05
CA PRO A 200 -22.62 5.11 -29.89
C PRO A 200 -23.15 6.40 -30.52
N TRP A 201 -23.43 6.39 -31.83
CA TRP A 201 -23.74 7.59 -32.61
C TRP A 201 -24.86 8.45 -32.00
N TRP A 202 -25.80 7.83 -31.28
CA TRP A 202 -26.86 8.52 -30.56
C TRP A 202 -26.36 9.37 -29.39
N LYS A 203 -25.26 9.03 -28.71
CA LYS A 203 -24.68 9.86 -27.64
C LYS A 203 -24.05 11.15 -28.15
N LYS A 204 -23.54 11.16 -29.40
CA LYS A 204 -23.05 12.38 -30.07
C LYS A 204 -24.19 13.30 -30.50
N LEU A 205 -25.34 12.74 -30.86
CA LEU A 205 -26.49 13.51 -31.33
C LEU A 205 -27.12 14.41 -30.24
N TRP A 206 -26.92 14.07 -28.97
CA TRP A 206 -27.58 14.73 -27.83
C TRP A 206 -26.61 15.40 -26.84
N GLN A 207 -25.31 15.41 -27.11
CA GLN A 207 -24.33 16.13 -26.27
C GLN A 207 -24.16 17.61 -26.65
N ASP A 208 -24.53 17.98 -27.88
CA ASP A 208 -24.36 19.35 -28.38
C ASP A 208 -25.56 20.28 -28.10
N THR A 209 -26.61 19.82 -27.40
CA THR A 209 -27.81 20.64 -27.15
C THR A 209 -27.79 21.43 -25.84
N ASP A 210 -26.79 21.24 -24.97
CA ASP A 210 -26.75 21.91 -23.66
C ASP A 210 -25.63 22.96 -23.52
N ALA A 211 -24.90 23.26 -24.60
CA ALA A 211 -23.72 24.14 -24.55
C ALA A 211 -23.84 25.47 -25.33
N ASP A 212 -24.91 25.70 -26.09
CA ASP A 212 -25.10 26.98 -26.78
C ASP A 212 -26.58 27.33 -26.93
N GLU A 213 -27.13 28.06 -25.95
CA GLU A 213 -28.16 29.08 -26.21
C GLU A 213 -28.34 30.00 -24.98
N SER A 214 -27.28 30.76 -24.70
CA SER A 214 -27.41 32.04 -24.00
C SER A 214 -27.40 33.18 -25.02
N SER A 215 -28.50 33.41 -25.75
CA SER A 215 -28.84 34.72 -26.33
C SER A 215 -30.09 34.64 -27.22
N GLU A 216 -31.14 35.33 -26.77
CA GLU A 216 -32.05 36.16 -27.56
C GLU A 216 -32.71 35.65 -28.86
N HIS A 217 -34.04 35.80 -28.87
CA HIS A 217 -34.93 35.96 -30.04
C HIS A 217 -35.16 34.73 -30.91
N ILE A 218 -36.26 34.01 -30.65
CA ILE A 218 -37.39 33.79 -31.59
C ILE A 218 -38.59 33.37 -30.72
N ALA A 219 -39.26 34.35 -30.11
CA ALA A 219 -40.57 34.18 -29.51
C ALA A 219 -41.54 35.19 -30.14
N GLU A 220 -41.58 35.25 -31.48
CA GLU A 220 -42.61 36.00 -32.21
C GLU A 220 -42.70 35.52 -33.67
N ARG A 221 -43.10 34.28 -33.87
CA ARG A 221 -43.70 33.84 -35.14
C ARG A 221 -44.51 32.58 -34.86
N PHE A 222 -45.80 32.65 -35.21
CA PHE A 222 -46.88 31.68 -34.96
C PHE A 222 -47.75 31.89 -33.72
N SER A 223 -48.41 33.05 -33.69
CA SER A 223 -49.77 33.19 -33.14
C SER A 223 -50.45 34.37 -33.84
N GLY A 224 -51.39 34.08 -34.76
CA GLY A 224 -52.15 35.13 -35.45
C GLY A 224 -52.63 34.80 -36.86
N LEU A 225 -53.11 33.56 -37.09
CA LEU A 225 -54.00 33.27 -38.22
C LEU A 225 -55.46 33.50 -37.77
N LYS A 226 -55.95 34.73 -37.96
CA LYS A 226 -57.31 35.06 -38.41
C LYS A 226 -57.44 36.58 -38.60
#